data_AF-A0A929V4G0-F1
#
_entry.id   AF-A0A929V4G0-F1
#
_cell.length_a   1.000
_cell.length_b   1.000
_cell.length_c   1.000
_cell.angle_alpha   90.00
_cell.angle_beta   90.00
_cell.angle_gamma   90.00
#
_symmetry.space_group_name_H-M   'P 1'
#
loop_
_entity.id
_entity.type
_entity.pdbx_description
1 polymer ?
#
loop_
_entity_poly.entity_id
_entity_poly.type
_entity_poly.pdbx_seq_one_letter_code
_entity_poly.pdbx_strand_id
1 'polypeptide(L)'
;MRIVVVVKKQSEYFREADEWRVEFSRETGQTVEIVDPETIEGEIFASARDIMQYPCVVVLGAGGEVVKKWSGSPLPQFDQVSYVLRSV
;
A
#
# COMPACT_ATOMS: atom_id res chain seq x y z
N MET A 1 12.37 3.03 -4.55
CA MET A 1 11.37 2.39 -3.67
C MET A 1 10.00 2.91 -4.04
N ARG A 2 8.95 2.08 -3.86
CA ARG A 2 7.57 2.43 -4.21
C ARG A 2 6.63 1.98 -3.10
N ILE A 3 5.67 2.82 -2.75
CA ILE A 3 4.66 2.54 -1.71
C ILE A 3 3.31 2.44 -2.41
N VAL A 4 2.61 1.33 -2.19
CA VAL A 4 1.33 1.05 -2.83
C VAL A 4 0.31 0.65 -1.79
N VAL A 5 -0.88 1.24 -1.85
CA VAL A 5 -2.07 0.79 -1.13
C VAL A 5 -2.96 0.06 -2.11
N VAL A 6 -3.17 -1.24 -1.87
CA VAL A 6 -4.12 -2.05 -2.64
C VAL A 6 -5.44 -2.07 -1.90
N VAL A 7 -6.48 -1.50 -2.51
CA VAL A 7 -7.81 -1.37 -1.90
C VAL A 7 -8.87 -1.33 -2.98
N LYS A 8 -9.99 -2.01 -2.75
CA LYS A 8 -11.17 -1.95 -3.64
C LYS A 8 -11.76 -0.55 -3.58
N LYS A 9 -11.89 0.16 -4.71
CA LYS A 9 -12.44 1.52 -4.72
C LYS A 9 -13.90 1.57 -4.29
N GLN A 10 -14.67 0.54 -4.62
CA GLN A 10 -16.06 0.39 -4.21
C GLN A 10 -16.17 -0.40 -2.90
N SER A 11 -15.48 0.05 -1.85
CA SER A 11 -15.55 -0.57 -0.52
C SER A 11 -15.55 0.45 0.62
N GLU A 12 -16.01 0.02 1.80
CA GLU A 12 -15.99 0.82 3.03
C GLU A 12 -14.56 1.23 3.45
N TYR A 13 -13.56 0.43 3.08
CA TYR A 13 -12.15 0.66 3.42
C TYR A 13 -11.48 1.72 2.54
N PHE A 14 -12.07 2.10 1.41
CA PHE A 14 -11.44 3.03 0.47
C PHE A 14 -11.16 4.40 1.11
N ARG A 15 -12.11 4.90 1.90
CA ARG A 15 -11.98 6.20 2.58
C ARG A 15 -10.79 6.21 3.54
N GLU A 16 -10.68 5.19 4.40
CA GLU A 16 -9.55 5.05 5.34
C GLU A 16 -8.22 4.95 4.59
N ALA A 17 -8.17 4.16 3.52
CA ALA A 17 -6.99 3.98 2.68
C ALA A 17 -6.53 5.26 1.98
N ASP A 18 -7.45 6.04 1.41
CA ASP A 18 -7.12 7.29 0.74
C ASP A 18 -6.72 8.38 1.75
N GLU A 19 -7.36 8.46 2.91
CA GLU A 19 -6.94 9.36 3.99
C GLU A 19 -5.53 9.03 4.47
N TRP A 20 -5.26 7.75 4.77
CA TRP A 20 -3.91 7.30 5.15
C TRP A 20 -2.87 7.68 4.11
N ARG A 21 -3.17 7.47 2.82
CA ARG A 21 -2.30 7.83 1.69
C ARG A 21 -1.97 9.33 1.67
N VAL A 22 -2.99 10.18 1.75
CA VAL A 22 -2.84 11.64 1.70
C VAL A 22 -2.03 12.13 2.90
N GLU A 23 -2.37 11.67 4.09
CA GLU A 23 -1.72 12.06 5.34
C GLU A 23 -0.27 11.61 5.39
N PHE A 24 0.02 10.35 5.05
CA PHE A 24 1.39 9.85 4.95
C PHE A 24 2.21 10.65 3.94
N SER A 25 1.64 10.94 2.77
CA SER A 25 2.33 11.72 1.74
C SER A 25 2.62 13.14 2.20
N ARG A 26 1.68 13.75 2.95
CA ARG A 26 1.84 15.09 3.52
C ARG A 26 2.94 15.15 4.58
N GLU A 27 3.00 14.18 5.48
CA GLU A 27 3.95 14.17 6.59
C GLU A 27 5.36 13.75 6.18
N THR A 28 5.48 12.83 5.23
CA THR A 28 6.79 12.23 4.86
C THR A 28 7.36 12.76 3.55
N GLY A 29 6.54 13.43 2.73
CA GLY A 29 6.88 13.82 1.35
C GLY A 29 7.01 12.65 0.38
N GLN A 30 6.67 11.41 0.79
CA GLN A 30 6.72 10.23 -0.07
C GLN A 30 5.41 10.07 -0.84
N THR A 31 5.50 9.70 -2.12
CA THR A 31 4.31 9.39 -2.91
C THR A 31 3.82 7.98 -2.59
N VAL A 32 2.51 7.87 -2.36
CA VAL A 32 1.82 6.59 -2.17
C VAL A 32 0.79 6.41 -3.29
N GLU A 33 0.86 5.28 -3.98
CA GLU A 33 -0.03 4.94 -5.08
C GLU A 33 -1.22 4.10 -4.61
N ILE A 34 -2.37 4.22 -5.29
CA ILE A 34 -3.53 3.36 -5.07
C ILE A 34 -3.67 2.39 -6.24
N VAL A 35 -3.79 1.12 -5.93
CA VAL A 35 -4.14 0.07 -6.89
C VAL A 35 -5.48 -0.52 -6.50
N ASP A 36 -6.40 -0.56 -7.48
CA ASP A 36 -7.70 -1.20 -7.31
C ASP A 36 -7.61 -2.65 -7.83
N PRO A 37 -7.70 -3.66 -6.95
CA PRO A 37 -7.61 -5.07 -7.34
C PRO A 37 -8.80 -5.54 -8.18
N GLU A 38 -9.85 -4.73 -8.36
CA GLU A 38 -10.99 -5.04 -9.24
C GLU A 38 -10.71 -4.70 -10.72
N THR A 39 -9.59 -4.04 -11.00
CA THR A 39 -9.07 -3.86 -12.35
C THR A 39 -8.19 -5.04 -12.77
N ILE A 40 -8.07 -5.30 -14.08
CA ILE A 40 -7.21 -6.38 -14.59
C ILE A 40 -5.76 -6.20 -14.11
N GLU A 41 -5.21 -5.00 -14.24
CA GLU A 41 -3.83 -4.69 -13.82
C GLU A 41 -3.66 -4.81 -12.30
N GLY A 42 -4.67 -4.41 -11.53
CA GLY A 42 -4.65 -4.51 -10.08
C GLY A 42 -4.77 -5.94 -9.56
N GLU A 43 -5.58 -6.78 -10.20
CA GLU A 43 -5.67 -8.21 -9.90
C GLU A 43 -4.31 -8.88 -10.15
N ILE A 44 -3.71 -8.65 -11.32
CA ILE A 44 -2.37 -9.17 -11.64
C ILE A 44 -1.34 -8.69 -10.61
N PHE A 45 -1.39 -7.40 -10.23
CA PHE A 45 -0.50 -6.84 -9.22
C PHE A 45 -0.65 -7.52 -7.86
N ALA A 46 -1.89 -7.74 -7.41
CA ALA A 46 -2.24 -8.33 -6.13
C ALA A 46 -1.84 -9.81 -6.08
N SER A 47 -2.21 -10.57 -7.11
CA SER A 47 -1.89 -11.99 -7.25
C SER A 47 -0.38 -12.23 -7.32
N ALA A 48 0.37 -11.43 -8.08
CA ALA A 48 1.83 -11.54 -8.16
C ALA A 48 2.57 -11.23 -6.85
N ARG A 49 1.89 -10.64 -5.86
CA ARG A 49 2.47 -10.24 -4.55
C ARG A 49 1.81 -10.95 -3.36
N ASP A 50 1.02 -11.97 -3.65
CA ASP A 50 0.23 -12.75 -2.67
C ASP A 50 -0.59 -11.85 -1.73
N ILE A 51 -1.32 -10.89 -2.29
CA ILE A 51 -2.20 -9.98 -1.56
C ILE A 51 -3.62 -10.58 -1.54
N MET A 52 -3.97 -11.21 -0.41
CA MET A 52 -5.25 -11.92 -0.25
C MET A 52 -6.26 -11.19 0.64
N GLN A 53 -5.85 -10.10 1.29
CA GLN A 53 -6.68 -9.32 2.21
C GLN A 53 -6.50 -7.83 1.92
N TYR A 54 -7.62 -7.11 1.90
CA TYR A 54 -7.69 -5.67 1.64
C TYR A 54 -8.23 -4.93 2.88
N PRO A 55 -7.82 -3.67 3.11
CA PRO A 55 -6.76 -2.96 2.36
C PRO A 55 -5.38 -3.57 2.63
N CYS A 56 -4.39 -3.29 1.78
CA CYS A 56 -3.02 -3.75 1.97
C CYS A 56 -2.01 -2.66 1.61
N VAL A 57 -1.11 -2.31 2.54
CA VAL A 57 0.02 -1.43 2.25
C VAL A 57 1.23 -2.30 1.90
N VAL A 58 1.87 -2.01 0.76
CA VAL A 58 3.04 -2.72 0.27
C VAL A 58 4.16 -1.74 -0.01
N VAL A 59 5.34 -2.05 0.50
CA VAL A 59 6.60 -1.38 0.13
C VAL A 59 7.35 -2.28 -0.84
N LEU A 60 7.66 -1.73 -2.01
CA LEU A 60 8.46 -2.38 -3.05
C LEU A 60 9.87 -1.77 -3.10
N GLY A 61 10.85 -2.65 -3.25
CA GLY A 61 12.24 -2.28 -3.48
C GLY A 61 12.46 -1.77 -4.91
N ALA A 62 13.72 -1.49 -5.26
CA ALA A 62 14.05 -0.93 -6.57
C ALA A 62 13.81 -1.93 -7.73
N GLY A 63 13.90 -3.24 -7.47
CA GLY A 63 13.64 -4.30 -8.45
C GLY A 63 12.16 -4.72 -8.52
N GLY A 64 11.27 -4.08 -7.75
CA GLY A 64 9.85 -4.42 -7.69
C GLY A 64 9.50 -5.60 -6.78
N GLU A 65 10.49 -6.15 -6.07
CA GLU A 65 10.33 -7.13 -5.00
C GLU A 65 9.58 -6.55 -3.80
N VAL A 66 8.82 -7.40 -3.12
CA VAL A 66 8.13 -7.02 -1.88
C VAL A 66 9.13 -6.95 -0.74
N VAL A 67 9.37 -5.76 -0.22
CA VAL A 67 10.16 -5.55 1.00
C VAL A 67 9.32 -5.86 2.23
N LYS A 68 8.11 -5.31 2.27
CA LYS A 68 7.17 -5.48 3.39
C LYS A 68 5.73 -5.30 2.92
N LYS A 69 4.81 -6.01 3.58
CA LYS A 69 3.37 -5.82 3.42
C LYS A 69 2.66 -5.82 4.78
N TRP A 70 1.60 -5.02 4.88
CA TRP A 70 0.66 -4.99 6.00
C TRP A 70 -0.74 -5.15 5.41
N SER A 71 -1.48 -6.17 5.87
CA SER A 71 -2.79 -6.51 5.30
C SER A 71 -3.90 -6.35 6.34
N GLY A 72 -5.06 -5.89 5.89
CA GLY A 72 -6.23 -5.62 6.72
C GLY A 72 -6.21 -4.24 7.37
N SER A 73 -7.22 -4.02 8.22
CA SER A 73 -7.33 -2.86 9.10
C SER A 73 -6.93 -3.28 10.53
N PRO A 74 -6.24 -2.42 11.30
CA PRO A 74 -5.82 -1.06 10.94
C PRO A 74 -4.64 -1.02 9.96
N LEU A 75 -4.58 0.04 9.16
CA LEU A 75 -3.41 0.35 8.33
C LEU A 75 -2.17 0.61 9.21
N PRO A 76 -0.94 0.37 8.69
CA PRO A 76 0.28 0.54 9.47
C PRO A 76 0.47 1.98 9.90
N GLN A 77 1.15 2.18 11.03
CA GLN A 77 1.56 3.51 11.45
C GLN A 77 2.66 4.07 10.54
N PHE A 78 2.74 5.40 10.43
CA PHE A 78 3.67 6.06 9.51
C PHE A 78 5.14 5.80 9.86
N ASP A 79 5.45 5.66 11.14
CA ASP A 79 6.77 5.32 11.64
C ASP A 79 7.20 3.91 11.22
N GLN A 80 6.29 2.94 11.21
CA GLN A 80 6.54 1.58 10.75
C GLN A 80 6.94 1.56 9.28
N VAL A 81 6.20 2.29 8.43
CA VAL A 81 6.51 2.38 7.00
C VAL A 81 7.81 3.16 6.78
N SER A 82 7.99 4.29 7.47
CA SER A 82 9.19 5.12 7.38
C SER A 82 10.46 4.37 7.82
N TYR A 83 10.36 3.52 8.84
CA TYR A 83 11.46 2.67 9.29
C TYR A 83 11.89 1.70 8.19
N VAL A 84 10.92 1.02 7.55
CA VAL A 84 11.19 0.10 6.43
C VAL A 84 11.86 0.84 5.27
N LEU A 85 11.40 2.05 4.92
CA LEU A 85 12.00 2.85 3.85
C LEU A 85 13.45 3.28 4.14
N ARG A 86 13.87 3.37 5.41
CA ARG A 86 15.25 3.70 5.79
C ARG A 86 16.16 2.49 5.90
N SER A 87 15.58 1.29 6.00
CA SER A 87 16.31 0.05 6.31
C SER A 87 16.74 -0.73 5.06
N VAL A 88 16.50 -0.17 3.88
CA VAL A 88 16.75 -0.78 2.56
C VAL A 88 17.56 0.17 1.70
#